data_AF-A0A1H3N3A6-F1
#
_entry.id   AF-A0A1H3N3A6-F1
#
_cell.length_a   1.000
_cell.length_b   1.000
_cell.length_c   1.000
_cell.angle_alpha   90.00
_cell.angle_beta   90.00
_cell.angle_gamma   90.00
#
_symmetry.space_group_name_H-M   'P 1'
#
loop_
_entity.id
_entity.type
_entity.pdbx_description
1 polymer ?
#
loop_
_entity_poly.entity_id
_entity_poly.type
_entity_poly.pdbx_seq_one_letter_code
_entity_poly.pdbx_strand_id
1 'polypeptide(L)'
;MPALIASEFDSPAVHALLRRLDAPLTVADDTAIVRHGLVFAGVTGQLISVDGSGAGAAPLEWYRGGAIPPAAPRADEELVAITHTSGTTGTPKLIRHTGTPAPASPASRWCRCSAAGCCSAAGKCSPPA
;
A
#
# COMPACT_ATOMS: atom_id res chain seq x y z
N MET A 1 0.45 2.29 11.32
CA MET A 1 0.35 1.22 10.31
C MET A 1 0.25 1.84 8.93
N PRO A 2 1.03 1.42 7.92
CA PRO A 2 0.96 2.01 6.59
C PRO A 2 -0.28 1.53 5.84
N ALA A 3 -0.92 2.44 5.11
CA ALA A 3 -2.00 2.14 4.17
C ALA A 3 -1.60 2.64 2.79
N LEU A 4 -1.45 1.72 1.83
CA LEU A 4 -1.13 2.09 0.45
C LEU A 4 -2.43 2.34 -0.29
N ILE A 5 -2.61 3.55 -0.82
CA ILE A 5 -3.77 3.99 -1.61
C ILE A 5 -3.27 4.33 -3.00
N ALA A 6 -3.90 3.76 -4.03
CA ALA A 6 -3.52 4.02 -5.41
C ALA A 6 -4.06 5.39 -5.85
N SER A 7 -3.26 6.14 -6.60
CA SER A 7 -3.56 7.52 -7.00
C SER A 7 -4.58 7.59 -8.14
N GLU A 8 -4.92 6.47 -8.77
CA GLU A 8 -5.88 6.41 -9.87
C GLU A 8 -7.32 6.59 -9.40
N PHE A 9 -7.61 6.38 -8.11
CA PHE A 9 -8.93 6.62 -7.55
C PHE A 9 -9.38 8.07 -7.71
N ASP A 10 -10.70 8.28 -7.73
CA ASP A 10 -11.24 9.63 -7.73
C ASP A 10 -11.09 10.28 -6.34
N SER A 11 -11.13 11.61 -6.30
CA SER A 11 -10.95 12.37 -5.07
C SER A 11 -11.96 12.00 -3.98
N PRO A 12 -13.27 11.80 -4.29
CA PRO A 12 -14.24 11.30 -3.30
C PRO A 12 -13.86 9.96 -2.68
N ALA A 13 -13.38 8.99 -3.47
CA ALA A 13 -12.93 7.71 -2.93
C ALA A 13 -11.71 7.89 -2.04
N VAL A 14 -10.69 8.64 -2.46
CA VAL A 14 -9.49 8.91 -1.66
C VAL A 14 -9.87 9.57 -0.33
N HIS A 15 -10.73 10.59 -0.35
CA HIS A 15 -11.20 11.27 0.87
C HIS A 15 -11.98 10.32 1.79
N ALA A 16 -12.82 9.45 1.24
CA ALA A 16 -13.54 8.46 2.02
C ALA A 16 -12.59 7.44 2.68
N LEU A 17 -11.55 6.99 1.98
CA LEU A 17 -10.54 6.09 2.53
C LEU A 17 -9.74 6.77 3.65
N LEU A 18 -9.28 8.00 3.45
CA LEU A 18 -8.52 8.75 4.46
C LEU A 18 -9.36 9.03 5.72
N ARG A 19 -10.65 9.33 5.57
CA ARG A 19 -11.58 9.43 6.72
C ARG A 19 -11.77 8.12 7.45
N ARG A 20 -11.86 6.98 6.74
CA ARG A 20 -11.92 5.64 7.37
C ARG A 20 -10.65 5.28 8.13
N LEU A 21 -9.52 5.84 7.72
CA LEU A 21 -8.22 5.72 8.39
C LEU A 21 -8.03 6.77 9.50
N ASP A 22 -9.08 7.53 9.84
CA ASP A 22 -9.09 8.53 10.90
C ASP A 22 -8.06 9.65 10.70
N ALA A 23 -8.10 10.28 9.52
CA ALA A 23 -7.24 11.40 9.15
C ALA A 23 -5.74 11.12 9.39
N PRO A 24 -5.14 10.15 8.69
CA PRO A 24 -3.78 9.71 8.97
C PRO A 24 -2.75 10.76 8.56
N LEU A 25 -1.52 10.59 9.08
CA LEU A 25 -0.34 11.16 8.43
C LEU A 25 -0.25 10.58 7.01
N THR A 26 -0.22 11.47 6.02
CA THR A 26 -0.30 11.12 4.61
C THR A 26 0.97 11.59 3.90
N VAL A 27 1.59 10.69 3.15
CA VAL A 27 2.76 10.97 2.31
C VAL A 27 2.34 10.78 0.85
N ALA A 28 2.57 11.80 0.03
CA ALA A 28 2.16 11.80 -1.37
C ALA A 28 3.10 12.67 -2.22
N ASP A 29 3.04 12.50 -3.55
CA ASP A 29 3.64 13.45 -4.49
C ASP A 29 2.74 14.67 -4.72
N ASP A 30 3.28 15.73 -5.29
CA ASP A 30 2.55 16.99 -5.53
C ASP A 30 1.37 16.78 -6.48
N THR A 31 1.48 15.83 -7.42
CA THR A 31 0.43 15.51 -8.39
C THR A 31 -0.80 14.98 -7.68
N ALA A 32 -0.64 14.01 -6.78
CA ALA A 32 -1.71 13.44 -5.97
C ALA A 32 -2.28 14.47 -4.99
N ILE A 33 -1.44 15.30 -4.38
CA ILE A 33 -1.88 16.37 -3.46
C ILE A 33 -2.82 17.34 -4.18
N VAL A 34 -2.41 17.84 -5.34
CA VAL A 34 -3.21 18.80 -6.13
C VAL A 34 -4.46 18.14 -6.69
N ARG A 35 -4.32 16.97 -7.33
CA ARG A 35 -5.44 16.24 -7.96
C ARG A 35 -6.56 15.94 -6.97
N HIS A 36 -6.20 15.58 -5.74
CA HIS A 36 -7.17 15.24 -4.71
C HIS A 36 -7.47 16.39 -3.74
N GLY A 37 -6.88 17.58 -3.92
CA GLY A 37 -7.13 18.73 -3.05
C GLY A 37 -6.83 18.47 -1.58
N LEU A 38 -5.78 17.67 -1.28
CA LEU A 38 -5.55 17.12 0.07
C LEU A 38 -5.27 18.19 1.13
N VAL A 39 -4.76 19.35 0.73
CA VAL A 39 -4.49 20.49 1.64
C VAL A 39 -5.76 21.01 2.31
N PHE A 40 -6.86 21.10 1.56
CA PHE A 40 -8.09 21.75 2.00
C PHE A 40 -9.18 20.77 2.41
N ALA A 41 -9.00 19.49 2.11
CA ALA A 41 -10.02 18.47 2.32
C ALA A 41 -10.28 18.15 3.80
N GLY A 42 -9.34 18.46 4.71
CA GLY A 42 -9.48 18.16 6.14
C GLY A 42 -9.54 16.66 6.44
N VAL A 43 -9.00 15.82 5.56
CA VAL A 43 -9.01 14.35 5.66
C VAL A 43 -7.65 13.77 6.01
N THR A 44 -6.66 14.62 6.31
CA THR A 44 -5.31 14.24 6.71
C THR A 44 -4.99 14.92 8.03
N GLY A 45 -4.34 14.21 8.95
CA GLY A 45 -3.86 14.81 10.20
C GLY A 45 -2.56 15.58 9.98
N GLN A 46 -1.71 15.05 9.09
CA GLN A 46 -0.52 15.72 8.59
C GLN A 46 -0.31 15.32 7.14
N LEU A 47 0.10 16.26 6.29
CA LEU A 47 0.38 16.02 4.88
C LEU A 47 1.84 16.30 4.57
N ILE A 48 2.53 15.30 4.02
CA ILE A 48 3.93 15.36 3.64
C ILE A 48 4.05 15.17 2.12
N SER A 49 4.74 16.10 1.45
CA SER A 49 5.11 15.95 0.04
C SER A 49 6.49 15.34 -0.10
N VAL A 50 6.62 14.39 -1.04
CA VAL A 50 7.91 13.79 -1.43
C VAL A 50 8.69 14.63 -2.46
N ASP A 51 8.02 15.60 -3.11
CA ASP A 51 8.60 16.45 -4.16
C ASP A 51 9.13 17.78 -3.62
N GLY A 52 8.80 18.13 -2.37
CA GLY A 52 9.31 19.29 -1.66
C GLY A 52 8.21 20.14 -1.02
N SER A 53 8.41 21.45 -0.93
CA SER A 53 7.42 22.40 -0.35
C SER A 53 6.30 22.80 -1.33
N GLY A 54 6.25 22.15 -2.49
CA GLY A 54 5.18 22.35 -3.46
C GLY A 54 3.82 21.90 -2.91
N ALA A 55 2.76 22.47 -3.49
CA ALA A 55 1.39 22.10 -3.18
C ALA A 55 0.91 22.27 -1.72
N GLY A 56 1.58 23.08 -0.89
CA GLY A 56 1.09 23.44 0.45
C GLY A 56 1.18 22.33 1.51
N ALA A 57 2.02 21.32 1.26
CA ALA A 57 2.32 20.24 2.19
C ALA A 57 3.70 20.44 2.87
N ALA A 58 3.92 19.75 3.99
CA ALA A 58 5.25 19.75 4.62
C ALA A 58 6.22 18.93 3.75
N PRO A 59 7.39 19.46 3.38
CA PRO A 59 8.37 18.69 2.63
C PRO A 59 8.96 17.51 3.42
N LEU A 60 9.21 16.39 2.76
CA LEU A 60 9.85 15.21 3.35
C LEU A 60 11.27 15.52 3.85
N GLU A 61 12.01 16.43 3.22
CA GLU A 61 13.38 16.76 3.61
C GLU A 61 13.50 17.33 5.03
N TRP A 62 12.43 17.91 5.59
CA TRP A 62 12.42 18.41 6.97
C TRP A 62 12.60 17.30 8.01
N TYR A 63 12.33 16.04 7.65
CA TYR A 63 12.46 14.89 8.55
C TYR A 63 13.79 14.15 8.41
N ARG A 64 14.67 14.55 7.50
CA ARG A 64 16.00 13.92 7.37
C ARG A 64 16.85 14.17 8.61
N GLY A 65 17.61 13.16 9.01
CA GLY A 65 18.50 13.24 10.18
C GLY A 65 17.76 13.15 11.52
N GLY A 66 16.45 12.89 11.51
CA GLY A 66 15.68 12.61 12.72
C GLY A 66 16.21 11.37 13.45
N ALA A 67 15.94 11.31 14.77
CA ALA A 67 16.30 10.17 15.57
C ALA A 67 15.67 8.89 15.02
N ILE A 68 16.48 7.83 14.88
CA ILE A 68 15.98 6.52 14.45
C ILE A 68 15.24 5.91 15.66
N PRO A 69 13.94 5.60 15.55
CA PRO A 69 13.21 4.97 16.63
C PRO A 69 13.77 3.56 16.90
N PRO A 70 13.71 3.07 18.16
CA PRO A 70 14.12 1.71 18.48
C PRO A 70 13.26 0.70 17.70
N ALA A 71 13.82 -0.47 17.45
CA ALA A 71 13.06 -1.56 16.84
C ALA A 71 11.84 -1.90 17.72
N ALA A 72 10.65 -1.86 17.12
CA ALA A 72 9.40 -2.23 17.76
C ALA A 72 8.90 -3.53 17.12
N PRO A 73 9.30 -4.71 17.65
CA PRO A 73 8.79 -5.98 17.15
C PRO A 73 7.28 -6.04 17.36
N ARG A 74 6.59 -6.59 16.36
CA ARG A 74 5.14 -6.75 16.35
C ARG A 74 4.79 -8.21 16.50
N ALA A 75 3.66 -8.48 17.15
CA ALA A 75 3.13 -9.83 17.19
C ALA A 75 2.65 -10.26 15.78
N ASP A 76 2.61 -11.55 15.51
CA ASP A 76 2.28 -12.07 14.18
C ASP A 76 0.84 -11.69 13.77
N GLU A 77 -0.08 -11.62 14.73
CA GLU A 77 -1.47 -11.21 14.57
C GLU A 77 -1.67 -9.69 14.50
N GLU A 78 -0.62 -8.91 14.77
CA GLU A 78 -0.69 -7.46 14.67
C GLU A 78 -0.79 -7.05 13.19
N LEU A 79 -1.58 -6.00 12.93
CA LEU A 79 -1.66 -5.39 11.61
C LEU A 79 -0.25 -4.91 11.21
N VAL A 80 0.18 -5.18 9.98
CA VAL A 80 1.48 -4.74 9.42
C VAL A 80 1.33 -3.83 8.20
N ALA A 81 0.21 -3.94 7.48
CA ALA A 81 -0.12 -3.06 6.37
C ALA A 81 -1.62 -3.06 6.06
N ILE A 82 -2.09 -2.01 5.40
CA ILE A 82 -3.41 -1.95 4.79
C ILE A 82 -3.22 -1.73 3.28
N THR A 83 -3.90 -2.53 2.46
CA THR A 83 -4.00 -2.29 1.01
C THR A 83 -5.46 -2.10 0.61
N HIS A 84 -5.71 -1.92 -0.67
CA HIS A 84 -7.05 -1.78 -1.21
C HIS A 84 -7.27 -2.71 -2.39
N THR A 85 -8.53 -2.98 -2.69
CA THR A 85 -8.97 -3.53 -3.97
C THR A 85 -9.87 -2.53 -4.66
N SER A 86 -9.83 -2.48 -5.99
CA SER A 86 -10.81 -1.75 -6.79
C SER A 86 -12.20 -2.31 -6.47
N GLY A 87 -12.96 -1.58 -5.66
CA GLY A 87 -14.31 -1.96 -5.33
C GLY A 87 -15.17 -1.80 -6.58
N THR A 88 -15.88 -2.84 -7.02
CA THR A 88 -16.85 -2.76 -8.12
C THR A 88 -18.14 -1.99 -7.76
N THR A 89 -18.19 -1.37 -6.57
CA THR A 89 -19.40 -0.85 -5.91
C THR A 89 -19.23 0.57 -5.36
N GLY A 90 -18.24 1.33 -5.85
CA GLY A 90 -17.96 2.69 -5.40
C GLY A 90 -16.67 2.76 -4.58
N THR A 91 -16.73 3.16 -3.31
CA THR A 91 -15.50 3.36 -2.50
C THR A 91 -14.72 2.05 -2.34
N PRO A 92 -13.41 2.04 -2.65
CA PRO A 92 -12.53 0.89 -2.44
C PRO A 92 -12.61 0.31 -1.02
N LYS A 93 -12.36 -1.00 -0.91
CA LYS A 93 -12.32 -1.70 0.39
C LYS A 93 -10.90 -1.68 0.94
N LEU A 94 -10.77 -1.54 2.25
CA LEU A 94 -9.48 -1.65 2.95
C LEU A 94 -9.25 -3.10 3.37
N ILE A 95 -8.10 -3.65 2.98
CA ILE A 95 -7.65 -5.01 3.31
C ILE A 95 -6.55 -4.92 4.35
N ARG A 96 -6.72 -5.64 5.45
CA ARG A 96 -5.77 -5.69 6.57
C ARG A 96 -4.82 -6.87 6.38
N HIS A 97 -3.51 -6.62 6.48
CA HIS A 97 -2.48 -7.66 6.45
C HIS A 97 -1.82 -7.77 7.82
N THR A 98 -1.70 -8.98 8.33
CA THR A 98 -1.00 -9.31 9.58
C THR A 98 0.36 -9.94 9.28
N GLY A 99 1.25 -10.01 10.28
CA GLY A 99 2.55 -10.69 10.18
C GLY A 99 2.43 -12.19 9.88
N THR A 100 1.34 -12.84 10.33
CA THR A 100 0.99 -14.20 9.91
C THR A 100 0.49 -14.18 8.46
N PRO A 101 1.14 -14.86 7.51
CA PRO A 101 0.50 -15.15 6.23
C PRO A 101 -0.72 -16.03 6.47
N ALA A 102 -1.84 -15.75 5.80
CA ALA A 102 -3.00 -16.65 5.83
C ALA A 102 -2.52 -18.09 5.56
N PRO A 103 -3.03 -19.12 6.28
CA PRO A 103 -2.61 -20.49 6.04
C PRO A 103 -2.75 -20.78 4.56
N ALA A 104 -1.65 -21.15 3.91
CA ALA A 104 -1.63 -21.39 2.48
C ALA A 104 -2.73 -22.40 2.15
N SER A 105 -3.67 -22.02 1.30
CA SER A 105 -4.58 -22.99 0.70
C SER A 105 -3.71 -24.03 -0.01
N PRO A 106 -3.90 -25.35 0.23
CA PRO A 106 -3.03 -26.38 -0.33
C PRO A 106 -3.03 -26.44 -1.86
N ALA A 107 -3.85 -25.63 -2.54
CA ALA A 107 -4.03 -25.62 -3.99
C ALA A 107 -3.03 -24.76 -4.79
N SER A 108 -2.21 -23.91 -4.17
CA SER A 108 -1.26 -23.05 -4.91
C SER A 108 0.19 -23.41 -4.65
N ARG A 109 0.59 -24.62 -5.07
CA ARG A 109 2.00 -24.99 -5.26
C ARG A 109 2.49 -24.35 -6.55
N TRP A 110 2.99 -23.12 -6.45
CA TRP A 110 3.69 -22.46 -7.56
C TRP A 110 4.89 -23.32 -7.97
N CYS A 111 4.91 -23.79 -9.22
CA CYS A 111 6.06 -24.46 -9.81
C CYS A 111 7.26 -23.51 -9.78
N ARG A 112 8.28 -23.87 -8.99
CA ARG A 112 9.56 -23.16 -8.94
C ARG A 112 10.42 -23.69 -10.09
N CYS A 113 10.46 -23.00 -11.23
CA CYS A 113 11.39 -23.33 -12.30
C CYS A 113 12.74 -22.71 -11.94
N SER A 114 13.77 -23.53 -11.71
CA SER A 114 15.15 -23.07 -11.61
C SER A 114 15.82 -23.11 -12.98
N ALA A 115 16.94 -22.39 -13.13
CA ALA A 115 17.70 -22.28 -14.39
C ALA A 115 18.23 -23.61 -14.96
N ALA A 116 17.99 -24.75 -14.31
CA ALA A 116 18.39 -26.08 -14.76
C ALA A 116 17.24 -26.93 -15.36
N GLY A 117 16.05 -26.36 -15.58
CA GLY A 117 14.94 -27.01 -16.28
C GLY A 117 13.80 -27.50 -15.37
N CYS A 118 12.59 -27.49 -15.92
CA CYS A 118 11.34 -27.79 -15.22
C CYS A 118 11.05 -29.31 -15.18
N CYS A 119 10.90 -29.90 -13.99
CA CYS A 119 10.35 -31.25 -13.79
C CYS A 119 8.84 -31.15 -13.47
N SER A 120 8.00 -31.86 -14.23
CA SER A 120 6.57 -32.04 -13.91
C SER A 120 6.39 -33.25 -12.98
N ALA A 121 5.50 -33.13 -11.98
CA ALA A 121 5.00 -34.26 -11.20
C ALA A 121 3.74 -34.90 -11.85
N ALA A 122 3.70 -34.93 -13.18
CA ALA A 122 3.07 -35.91 -14.06
C ALA A 122 3.36 -35.41 -15.48
N GLY A 123 4.23 -36.10 -16.21
CA GLY A 123 4.90 -35.59 -17.39
C GLY A 123 3.98 -35.04 -18.49
N LYS A 124 4.19 -33.77 -18.88
CA LYS A 124 4.68 -33.32 -20.20
C LYS A 124 4.45 -31.80 -20.33
N CYS A 125 5.53 -31.04 -20.43
CA CYS A 125 5.54 -29.70 -21.00
C CYS A 125 6.08 -29.81 -22.43
N SER A 126 5.36 -29.28 -23.42
CA SER A 126 5.86 -29.12 -24.80
C SER A 126 5.96 -27.62 -25.13
N PRO A 127 7.08 -27.12 -25.70
CA PRO A 127 7.14 -25.81 -26.37
C PRO A 127 6.78 -25.91 -27.87
N PRO A 128 6.48 -24.77 -28.53
CA PRO A 128 5.87 -24.72 -29.86
C PRO A 128 6.86 -25.01 -31.01
N ALA A 129 6.30 -25.62 -32.07
CA ALA A 129 6.81 -25.90 -33.42
C ALA A 129 8.33 -26.03 -33.62
#